data_AF-A0A6P1E5E0-F1
#
_entry.id   AF-A0A6P1E5E0-F1
#
_cell.length_a   1.000
_cell.length_b   1.000
_cell.length_c   1.000
_cell.angle_alpha   90.00
_cell.angle_beta   90.00
_cell.angle_gamma   90.00
#
_symmetry.space_group_name_H-M   'P 1'
#
loop_
_entity.id
_entity.type
_entity.pdbx_description
1 polymer ?
#
loop_
_entity_poly.entity_id
_entity_poly.type
_entity_poly.pdbx_seq_one_letter_code
_entity_poly.pdbx_strand_id
1 'polypeptide(L)' 'MIKFFLKLVIGILLVFSTTQLTFSSRLAMFLTVAIINIVALILLSSAIADVIKSYIKKKKL' A
#
# COMPACT_ATOMS: atom_id res chain seq x y z
N MET A 1 -2.81 0.65 16.82
CA MET A 1 -3.80 0.07 15.89
C MET A 1 -4.29 1.06 14.85
N ILE A 2 -4.75 2.27 15.22
CA ILE A 2 -5.23 3.29 14.26
C ILE A 2 -4.24 3.59 13.11
N LYS A 3 -2.93 3.72 13.38
CA LYS A 3 -1.92 4.01 12.33
C LYS A 3 -1.77 2.91 11.27
N PHE A 4 -1.99 1.65 11.63
CA PHE A 4 -1.94 0.52 10.71
C PHE A 4 -3.18 0.52 9.80
N PHE A 5 -4.36 0.73 10.41
CA PHE A 5 -5.63 0.82 9.70
C PHE A 5 -5.62 1.99 8.69
N LEU A 6 -5.06 3.14 9.08
CA LEU A 6 -4.94 4.31 8.21
C LEU A 6 -4.05 4.02 6.98
N LYS A 7 -2.90 3.35 7.15
CA LYS A 7 -2.02 2.97 6.03
C LYS A 7 -2.71 1.99 5.07
N LEU A 8 -3.50 1.05 5.61
CA LEU A 8 -4.26 0.08 4.81
C LEU A 8 -5.35 0.78 3.98
N VAL A 9 -6.12 1.67 4.61
CA VAL A 9 -7.17 2.45 3.93
C VAL A 9 -6.58 3.33 2.84
N ILE A 10 -5.45 3.99 3.10
CA ILE A 10 -4.75 4.81 2.09
C ILE A 10 -4.27 3.96 0.92
N GLY A 11 -3.73 2.76 1.18
CA GLY A 11 -3.31 1.83 0.11
C GLY A 11 -4.47 1.41 -0.79
N ILE A 12 -5.62 1.06 -0.20
CA ILE A 12 -6.81 0.67 -0.95
C ILE A 12 -7.38 1.86 -1.74
N LEU A 13 -7.43 3.05 -1.12
CA LEU A 13 -7.92 4.27 -1.76
C LEU A 13 -7.06 4.70 -2.97
N LEU A 14 -5.74 4.50 -2.88
CA LEU A 14 -4.80 4.73 -3.98
C LEU A 14 -5.07 3.78 -5.16
N VAL A 15 -5.27 2.49 -4.89
CA VAL A 15 -5.57 1.49 -5.93
C VAL A 15 -6.95 1.76 -6.57
N PHE A 16 -7.94 2.16 -5.79
CA PHE A 16 -9.27 2.51 -6.30
C PHE A 16 -9.27 3.80 -7.14
N SER A 17 -8.46 4.78 -6.76
CA SER A 17 -8.32 6.02 -7.52
C SER A 17 -7.68 5.79 -8.90
N THR A 18 -6.76 4.83 -9.01
CA THR A 18 -6.16 4.47 -10.31
C THR A 18 -7.10 3.76 -11.27
N THR A 19 -8.13 3.07 -10.75
CA THR A 19 -9.09 2.34 -11.59
C THR A 19 -10.17 3.25 -12.18
N GLN A 20 -10.41 4.43 -11.60
CA GLN A 20 -11.36 5.42 -12.13
C GLN A 20 -10.72 6.51 -13.00
N LEU A 21 -9.40 6.70 -12.94
CA LEU A 21 -8.71 7.68 -13.76
C LEU A 21 -8.55 7.19 -15.20
N THR A 22 -9.48 7.57 -16.08
CA THR A 22 -9.33 7.42 -17.54
C THR A 22 -8.26 8.38 -18.06
N PHE A 23 -7.06 7.87 -18.27
CA PHE A 23 -5.97 8.59 -18.93
C PHE A 23 -6.08 8.44 -20.46
N SER A 24 -6.04 9.55 -21.20
CA SER A 24 -6.09 9.54 -22.68
C SER A 24 -4.86 8.88 -23.32
N SER A 25 -3.74 8.79 -22.59
CA SER A 25 -2.51 8.12 -23.04
C SER A 25 -2.25 6.84 -22.25
N ARG A 26 -2.16 5.71 -22.97
CA ARG A 26 -1.88 4.39 -22.38
C ARG A 26 -0.54 4.35 -21.63
N LEU A 27 0.48 5.05 -22.14
CA LEU A 27 1.79 5.15 -21.50
C LEU A 27 1.71 5.85 -20.13
N ALA A 28 0.97 6.95 -20.05
CA ALA A 28 0.74 7.67 -18.80
C ALA A 28 -0.03 6.81 -17.80
N MET A 29 -1.04 6.05 -18.25
CA MET A 29 -1.77 5.11 -17.41
C MET A 29 -0.83 4.06 -16.79
N PHE A 30 0.02 3.41 -17.59
CA PHE A 30 0.96 2.39 -17.11
C PHE A 30 1.98 2.98 -16.12
N LEU A 31 2.54 4.16 -16.41
CA LEU A 31 3.49 4.82 -15.52
C LEU A 31 2.86 5.17 -14.17
N THR A 32 1.63 5.69 -14.18
CA THR A 32 0.92 6.10 -12.97
C THR A 32 0.54 4.89 -12.11
N VAL A 33 0.06 3.81 -12.74
CA VAL A 33 -0.23 2.53 -12.05
C VAL A 33 1.04 1.92 -11.46
N ALA A 34 2.17 1.97 -12.19
CA ALA A 34 3.44 1.44 -11.71
C ALA A 34 3.93 2.19 -10.46
N ILE A 35 3.88 3.52 -10.47
CA ILE A 35 4.24 4.35 -9.30
C ILE A 35 3.36 3.99 -8.10
N ILE A 36 2.05 3.83 -8.32
CA ILE A 36 1.10 3.55 -7.23
C ILE A 36 1.30 2.14 -6.67
N ASN A 37 1.60 1.15 -7.52
CA ASN A 37 1.97 -0.18 -7.07
C ASN A 37 3.25 -0.19 -6.22
N ILE A 38 4.27 0.60 -6.58
CA ILE A 38 5.49 0.72 -5.77
C ILE A 38 5.18 1.31 -4.40
N VAL A 39 4.37 2.37 -4.34
CA VAL A 39 3.95 2.98 -3.07
C VAL A 39 3.14 2.00 -2.21
N ALA A 40 2.21 1.26 -2.81
CA ALA A 40 1.44 0.23 -2.12
C ALA A 40 2.34 -0.87 -1.54
N LEU A 41 3.35 -1.31 -2.30
CA LEU A 41 4.30 -2.33 -1.87
C LEU A 41 5.12 -1.87 -0.63
N ILE A 42 5.54 -0.61 -0.60
CA ILE A 42 6.27 -0.02 0.54
C ILE A 42 5.37 0.03 1.79
N LEU A 43 4.11 0.45 1.63
CA LEU A 43 3.16 0.50 2.74
C LEU A 43 2.86 -0.89 3.31
N LEU A 44 2.66 -1.88 2.45
CA LEU A 44 2.47 -3.28 2.84
C LEU A 44 3.71 -3.85 3.54
N SER A 45 4.90 -3.55 3.04
CA SER A 45 6.16 -4.01 3.66
C SER A 45 6.33 -3.45 5.08
N SER A 46 6.02 -2.17 5.29
CA SER A 46 6.01 -1.56 6.62
C SER A 46 4.96 -2.20 7.55
N ALA A 47 3.76 -2.47 7.03
CA ALA A 47 2.68 -3.11 7.77
C ALA A 47 3.06 -4.54 8.20
N ILE A 48 3.66 -5.32 7.30
CA ILE A 48 4.13 -6.68 7.58
C ILE A 48 5.26 -6.65 8.61
N ALA A 49 6.22 -5.74 8.49
CA ALA A 49 7.30 -5.60 9.47
C ALA A 49 6.77 -5.30 10.88
N ASP A 50 5.76 -4.43 11.00
CA ASP A 50 5.09 -4.15 12.28
C ASP A 50 4.38 -5.38 12.84
N VAL A 51 3.69 -6.16 12.00
CA VAL A 51 3.03 -7.42 12.41
C VAL A 51 4.06 -8.44 12.89
N ILE A 52 5.14 -8.65 12.13
CA ILE A 52 6.23 -9.57 12.49
C ILE A 52 6.86 -9.15 13.81
N LYS A 53 7.20 -7.86 13.97
CA LYS A 53 7.79 -7.33 15.20
C LYS A 53 6.86 -7.50 16.40
N SER A 54 5.56 -7.27 16.21
CA SER A 54 4.54 -7.51 17.24
C SER A 54 4.43 -9.00 17.60
N TYR A 55 4.53 -9.88 16.60
CA TYR A 55 4.48 -11.33 16.79
C TYR A 55 5.71 -11.84 17.55
N ILE A 56 6.92 -11.44 17.15
CA ILE A 56 8.18 -11.76 17.86
C ILE A 56 8.11 -11.29 19.32
N LYS A 57 7.71 -10.03 19.54
CA LYS A 57 7.58 -9.46 20.89
C LYS A 57 6.58 -10.22 21.75
N LYS A 58 5.45 -10.68 21.18
CA LYS A 58 4.45 -11.49 21.89
C LYS A 58 4.94 -12.91 22.16
N LYS A 59 5.74 -13.50 21.26
CA LYS A 59 6.28 -14.85 21.43
C LYS A 59 7.50 -14.93 22.37
N LYS A 60 8.07 -13.79 22.82
CA LYS A 60 9.34 -13.73 23.58
C LYS A 60 10.43 -14.62 22.96
N LEU A 61 10.57 -14.56 21.64
CA LEU A 61 11.78 -15.03 20.95
C LEU A 61 12.86 -13.94 21.06
#